data_AF-A0A9X3I087-F1
#
_entry.id   AF-A0A9X3I087-F1
#
_cell.length_a   1.000
_cell.length_b   1.000
_cell.length_c   1.000
_cell.angle_alpha   90.00
_cell.angle_beta   90.00
_cell.angle_gamma   90.00
#
_symmetry.space_group_name_H-M   'P 1'
#
loop_
_entity.id
_entity.type
_entity.pdbx_description
1 polymer ?
#
loop_
_entity_poly.entity_id
_entity_poly.type
_entity_poly.pdbx_seq_one_letter_code
_entity_poly.pdbx_strand_id
1 'polypeptide(L)'
;MKINSDLIWALALLAVAAASFFLGMNKEKLKNEELLEERLAEIEILEKKNQQLSEELTSRGIYSYPQATVVSKLKAAVATVLISLNGQDPIPNLKLRRNVIFNYSGKENLQLDQKGKFSDLGTLKPHNPSAFDIPLEEKEIALHLEFDSKKNQWHQYIWIKTGTNGDIATFWVITNENSAVIDKHIDPEFPTDEEEKVLLWKGERIHYSDLKMNSIFPPNN
;
A
#
# COMPACT_ATOMS: atom_id res chain seq x y z
N MET A 1 -79.35 4.98 8.54
CA MET A 1 -78.00 5.56 8.78
C MET A 1 -77.45 6.02 7.44
N LYS A 2 -77.30 7.33 7.22
CA LYS A 2 -76.58 7.85 6.03
C LYS A 2 -75.09 7.67 6.33
N ILE A 3 -74.41 6.80 5.58
CA ILE A 3 -72.96 6.68 5.67
C ILE A 3 -72.40 8.01 5.15
N ASN A 4 -71.65 8.72 5.99
CA ASN A 4 -71.10 10.01 5.63
C ASN A 4 -70.10 9.83 4.49
N SER A 5 -70.33 10.51 3.37
CA SER A 5 -69.47 10.51 2.18
C SER A 5 -68.00 10.73 2.52
N ASP A 6 -67.73 11.58 3.50
CA ASP A 6 -66.38 11.89 3.99
C ASP A 6 -65.64 10.68 4.58
N LEU A 7 -66.37 9.75 5.19
CA LEU A 7 -65.80 8.51 5.74
C LEU A 7 -65.39 7.54 4.63
N ILE A 8 -66.18 7.48 3.54
CA ILE A 8 -65.87 6.64 2.37
C ILE A 8 -64.67 7.23 1.62
N TRP A 9 -64.61 8.55 1.47
CA TRP A 9 -63.47 9.24 0.84
C TRP A 9 -62.19 9.11 1.67
N ALA A 10 -62.28 9.20 3.00
CA ALA A 10 -61.14 8.99 3.88
C ALA A 10 -60.58 7.55 3.76
N LEU A 11 -61.45 6.54 3.71
CA LEU A 11 -61.04 5.14 3.51
C LEU A 11 -60.38 4.91 2.14
N ALA A 12 -60.94 5.50 1.08
CA ALA A 12 -60.35 5.41 -0.26
C ALA A 12 -58.97 6.06 -0.34
N LEU A 13 -58.79 7.23 0.28
CA LEU A 13 -57.48 7.91 0.34
C LEU A 13 -56.45 7.11 1.14
N LEU A 14 -56.85 6.49 2.25
CA LEU A 14 -55.98 5.62 3.05
C LEU A 14 -55.52 4.40 2.25
N ALA A 15 -56.41 3.77 1.49
CA ALA A 15 -56.08 2.64 0.62
C ALA A 15 -55.09 3.02 -0.49
N VAL A 16 -55.29 4.18 -1.14
CA VAL A 16 -54.40 4.69 -2.19
C VAL A 16 -53.02 5.06 -1.63
N ALA A 17 -52.98 5.69 -0.44
CA ALA A 17 -51.74 6.02 0.23
C ALA A 17 -50.95 4.75 0.61
N ALA A 18 -51.63 3.74 1.16
CA ALA A 18 -51.00 2.46 1.50
C ALA A 18 -50.46 1.73 0.27
N ALA A 19 -51.23 1.68 -0.82
CA ALA A 19 -50.78 1.08 -2.09
C ALA A 19 -49.58 1.83 -2.69
N SER A 20 -49.58 3.17 -2.64
CA SER A 20 -48.47 3.99 -3.13
C SER A 20 -47.20 3.79 -2.31
N PHE A 21 -47.34 3.68 -0.98
CA PHE A 21 -46.21 3.41 -0.08
C PHE A 21 -45.61 2.03 -0.33
N PHE A 22 -46.46 1.00 -0.50
CA PHE A 22 -46.02 -0.37 -0.76
C PHE A 22 -45.34 -0.50 -2.14
N LEU A 23 -45.86 0.18 -3.16
CA LEU A 23 -45.23 0.24 -4.48
C LEU A 23 -43.89 1.00 -4.46
N GLY A 24 -43.78 2.06 -3.65
CA GLY A 24 -42.55 2.80 -3.43
C GLY A 24 -41.46 1.92 -2.80
N MET A 25 -41.79 1.22 -1.71
CA MET A 25 -40.85 0.30 -1.02
C MET A 25 -40.36 -0.83 -1.94
N ASN A 26 -41.23 -1.42 -2.75
CA ASN A 26 -40.83 -2.49 -3.67
C ASN A 26 -39.91 -1.99 -4.79
N LYS A 27 -40.13 -0.77 -5.32
CA LYS A 27 -39.24 -0.16 -6.32
C LYS A 27 -37.86 0.17 -5.77
N GLU A 28 -37.78 0.64 -4.53
CA GLU A 28 -36.52 0.97 -3.89
C GLU A 28 -35.71 -0.29 -3.54
N LYS A 29 -36.40 -1.35 -3.10
CA LYS A 29 -35.78 -2.67 -2.89
C LYS A 29 -35.20 -3.26 -4.18
N LEU A 30 -35.95 -3.25 -5.27
CA LEU A 30 -35.48 -3.76 -6.58
C LEU A 30 -34.26 -2.97 -7.10
N LYS A 31 -34.27 -1.64 -7.00
CA LYS A 31 -33.11 -0.81 -7.40
C LYS A 31 -31.87 -1.08 -6.56
N ASN A 32 -32.04 -1.31 -5.25
CA ASN A 32 -30.93 -1.63 -4.36
C ASN A 32 -30.37 -3.03 -4.61
N GLU A 33 -31.22 -4.00 -4.97
CA GLU A 33 -30.79 -5.35 -5.37
C GLU A 33 -30.03 -5.31 -6.71
N GLU A 34 -30.53 -4.60 -7.73
CA GLU A 34 -29.84 -4.40 -9.01
C GLU A 34 -28.48 -3.70 -8.84
N LEU A 35 -28.43 -2.63 -8.03
CA LEU A 35 -27.17 -1.93 -7.73
C LEU A 35 -26.18 -2.84 -6.98
N LEU A 36 -26.66 -3.70 -6.08
CA LEU A 36 -25.82 -4.64 -5.35
C LEU A 36 -25.26 -5.71 -6.29
N GLU A 37 -26.07 -6.25 -7.19
CA GLU A 37 -25.63 -7.21 -8.22
C GLU A 37 -24.59 -6.59 -9.17
N GLU A 38 -24.81 -5.34 -9.61
CA GLU A 38 -23.85 -4.62 -10.45
C GLU A 38 -22.50 -4.42 -9.74
N ARG A 39 -22.53 -4.04 -8.45
CA ARG A 39 -21.31 -3.92 -7.63
C ARG A 39 -20.61 -5.26 -7.40
N LEU A 40 -21.36 -6.34 -7.20
CA LEU A 40 -20.78 -7.68 -7.03
C LEU A 40 -20.13 -8.16 -8.33
N ALA A 41 -20.76 -7.92 -9.48
CA ALA A 41 -20.16 -8.22 -10.78
C ALA A 41 -18.91 -7.39 -11.04
N GLU A 42 -18.92 -6.09 -10.68
CA GLU A 42 -17.74 -5.22 -10.76
C GLU A 42 -16.59 -5.76 -9.89
N ILE A 43 -16.88 -6.18 -8.65
CA ILE A 43 -15.89 -6.80 -7.75
C ILE A 43 -15.33 -8.10 -8.35
N GLU A 44 -16.18 -8.98 -8.89
CA GLU A 44 -15.73 -10.24 -9.49
C GLU A 44 -14.82 -9.99 -10.71
N ILE A 45 -15.14 -8.99 -11.53
CA ILE A 45 -14.28 -8.57 -12.66
C ILE A 45 -12.94 -8.04 -12.16
N LEU A 46 -12.93 -7.24 -11.09
CA LEU A 46 -11.72 -6.70 -10.48
C LEU A 46 -10.87 -7.81 -9.85
N GLU A 47 -11.48 -8.78 -9.17
CA GLU A 47 -10.79 -9.95 -8.62
C GLU A 47 -10.14 -10.78 -9.74
N LYS A 48 -10.87 -11.06 -10.82
CA LYS A 48 -10.32 -11.78 -11.99
C LYS A 48 -9.17 -11.02 -12.65
N LYS A 49 -9.27 -9.70 -12.80
CA LYS A 49 -8.17 -8.87 -13.33
C LYS A 49 -6.94 -8.93 -12.40
N ASN A 50 -7.15 -8.85 -11.09
CA ASN A 50 -6.07 -8.98 -10.10
C ASN A 50 -5.41 -10.36 -10.14
N GLN A 51 -6.20 -11.41 -10.32
CA GLN A 51 -5.68 -12.77 -10.45
C GLN A 51 -4.87 -12.92 -11.73
N GLN A 52 -5.36 -12.42 -12.87
CA GLN A 52 -4.62 -12.44 -14.14
C GLN A 52 -3.30 -11.67 -14.07
N LEU A 53 -3.31 -10.48 -13.44
CA LEU A 53 -2.08 -9.71 -13.19
C LEU A 53 -1.12 -10.49 -12.27
N SER A 54 -1.64 -11.14 -11.24
CA SER A 54 -0.83 -11.96 -10.32
C SER A 54 -0.23 -13.18 -11.03
N GLU A 55 -0.98 -13.87 -11.87
CA GLU A 55 -0.51 -15.00 -12.69
C GLU A 55 0.53 -14.53 -13.72
N GLU A 56 0.31 -13.38 -14.37
CA GLU A 56 1.27 -12.79 -15.31
C GLU A 56 2.57 -12.39 -14.61
N LEU A 57 2.49 -11.76 -13.44
CA LEU A 57 3.63 -11.44 -12.59
C LEU A 57 4.35 -12.72 -12.13
N THR A 58 3.61 -13.74 -11.70
CA THR A 58 4.17 -15.05 -11.32
C THR A 58 4.87 -15.73 -12.50
N SER A 59 4.31 -15.65 -13.71
CA SER A 59 4.91 -16.17 -14.95
C SER A 59 6.21 -15.47 -15.33
N ARG A 60 6.39 -14.21 -14.88
CA ARG A 60 7.61 -13.41 -14.98
C ARG A 60 8.54 -13.59 -13.77
N GLY A 61 8.22 -14.49 -12.84
CA GLY A 61 9.01 -14.79 -11.64
C GLY A 61 8.77 -13.85 -10.45
N ILE A 62 7.69 -13.05 -10.48
CA ILE A 62 7.34 -12.07 -9.45
C ILE A 62 6.27 -12.68 -8.55
N TYR A 63 6.69 -13.10 -7.35
CA TYR A 63 5.87 -13.74 -6.32
C TYR A 63 5.23 -12.73 -5.38
N SER A 64 4.33 -13.16 -4.49
CA SER A 64 3.94 -12.35 -3.33
C SER A 64 5.16 -11.90 -2.52
N TYR A 65 5.28 -10.60 -2.27
CA TYR A 65 6.38 -10.02 -1.47
C TYR A 65 5.87 -8.98 -0.46
N PRO A 66 6.59 -8.79 0.66
CA PRO A 66 6.29 -7.71 1.59
C PRO A 66 6.73 -6.37 0.99
N GLN A 67 5.87 -5.36 1.11
CA GLN A 67 6.16 -3.99 0.72
C GLN A 67 5.87 -3.05 1.88
N ALA A 68 6.81 -2.19 2.18
CA ALA A 68 6.70 -1.14 3.18
C ALA A 68 6.48 0.23 2.52
N THR A 69 5.49 0.96 3.00
CA THR A 69 5.19 2.33 2.58
C THR A 69 5.26 3.25 3.79
N VAL A 70 5.82 4.44 3.62
CA VAL A 70 5.93 5.42 4.69
C VAL A 70 4.73 6.37 4.62
N VAL A 71 4.01 6.49 5.73
CA VAL A 71 2.86 7.39 5.85
C VAL A 71 3.16 8.42 6.94
N SER A 72 3.13 9.70 6.56
CA SER A 72 3.26 10.81 7.51
C SER A 72 2.00 10.93 8.36
N LYS A 73 2.15 11.04 9.68
CA LYS A 73 1.05 11.49 10.53
C LYS A 73 1.11 13.02 10.59
N LEU A 74 0.10 13.68 10.01
CA LEU A 74 -0.09 15.12 10.15
C LEU A 74 0.04 15.50 11.63
N LYS A 75 1.10 16.26 11.97
CA LYS A 75 1.45 16.81 13.31
C LYS A 75 2.31 15.97 14.25
N ALA A 76 2.86 14.82 13.85
CA ALA A 76 3.79 14.07 14.70
C ALA A 76 5.23 14.15 14.18
N ALA A 77 6.21 14.22 15.11
CA ALA A 77 7.64 14.04 14.81
C ALA A 77 7.98 12.57 14.46
N VAL A 78 7.03 11.85 13.86
CA VAL A 78 7.04 10.40 13.67
C VAL A 78 6.32 10.07 12.36
N ALA A 79 6.92 9.21 11.55
CA ALA A 79 6.25 8.57 10.42
C ALA A 79 5.92 7.11 10.77
N THR A 80 4.82 6.61 10.22
CA THR A 80 4.46 5.20 10.33
C THR A 80 4.88 4.48 9.06
N VAL A 81 5.67 3.43 9.21
CA VAL A 81 6.00 2.50 8.14
C VAL A 81 4.97 1.38 8.16
N LEU A 82 4.15 1.30 7.11
CA LEU A 82 3.13 0.29 6.91
C LEU A 82 3.67 -0.82 6.02
N ILE A 83 3.69 -2.04 6.52
CA ILE A 83 4.11 -3.25 5.80
C ILE A 83 2.86 -3.99 5.34
N SER A 84 2.63 -4.01 4.04
CA SER A 84 1.56 -4.72 3.36
C SER A 84 2.08 -5.85 2.49
N LEU A 85 1.20 -6.79 2.16
CA LEU A 85 1.48 -7.80 1.16
C LEU A 85 1.21 -7.21 -0.23
N ASN A 86 2.19 -7.29 -1.14
CA ASN A 86 1.92 -7.18 -2.56
C ASN A 86 1.74 -8.60 -3.12
N GLY A 87 0.65 -8.86 -3.82
CA GLY A 87 0.25 -10.20 -4.29
C GLY A 87 -0.86 -10.84 -3.46
N GLN A 88 -1.26 -12.06 -3.84
CA GLN A 88 -2.42 -12.75 -3.25
C GLN A 88 -2.02 -13.76 -2.17
N ASP A 89 -0.90 -14.46 -2.35
CA ASP A 89 -0.48 -15.54 -1.45
C ASP A 89 0.07 -14.99 -0.14
N PRO A 90 -0.51 -15.40 1.03
CA PRO A 90 0.01 -15.00 2.32
C PRO A 90 1.44 -15.48 2.57
N ILE A 91 2.24 -14.65 3.23
CA ILE A 91 3.62 -14.98 3.59
C ILE A 91 3.67 -15.39 5.08
N PRO A 92 3.84 -16.68 5.40
CA PRO A 92 3.84 -17.16 6.78
C PRO A 92 5.16 -16.90 7.50
N ASN A 93 5.13 -16.76 8.82
CA ASN A 93 6.31 -16.66 9.69
C ASN A 93 7.32 -15.58 9.23
N LEU A 94 6.82 -14.46 8.73
CA LEU A 94 7.60 -13.35 8.22
C LEU A 94 8.34 -12.66 9.35
N LYS A 95 9.66 -12.62 9.25
CA LYS A 95 10.54 -11.88 10.16
C LYS A 95 11.04 -10.63 9.47
N LEU A 96 11.16 -9.56 10.23
CA LEU A 96 11.71 -8.30 9.79
C LEU A 96 12.95 -7.97 10.61
N ARG A 97 14.03 -7.62 9.92
CA ARG A 97 15.16 -6.88 10.47
C ARG A 97 15.15 -5.48 9.88
N ARG A 98 15.17 -4.46 10.74
CA ARG A 98 15.11 -3.06 10.31
C ARG A 98 16.34 -2.29 10.76
N ASN A 99 16.93 -1.56 9.83
CA ASN A 99 18.02 -0.62 10.02
C ASN A 99 17.54 0.78 9.65
N VAL A 100 17.70 1.73 10.56
CA VAL A 100 17.34 3.15 10.36
C VAL A 100 18.61 3.97 10.36
N ILE A 101 18.82 4.73 9.30
CA ILE A 101 20.04 5.51 9.07
C ILE A 101 19.62 6.97 8.89
N PHE A 102 20.00 7.81 9.83
CA PHE A 102 19.74 9.24 9.76
C PHE A 102 20.86 9.99 9.03
N ASN A 103 20.51 11.08 8.36
CA ASN A 103 21.44 11.96 7.64
C ASN A 103 22.33 11.19 6.66
N TYR A 104 21.70 10.35 5.83
CA TYR A 104 22.39 9.44 4.92
C TYR A 104 23.27 10.18 3.89
N SER A 105 22.95 11.42 3.51
CA SER A 105 23.77 12.20 2.58
C SER A 105 25.19 12.48 3.09
N GLY A 106 25.38 12.48 4.41
CA GLY A 106 26.68 12.68 5.06
C GLY A 106 27.45 11.38 5.33
N LYS A 107 26.87 10.22 5.05
CA LYS A 107 27.49 8.92 5.33
C LYS A 107 28.31 8.43 4.14
N GLU A 108 29.53 7.95 4.38
CA GLU A 108 30.39 7.36 3.33
C GLU A 108 29.82 6.04 2.77
N ASN A 109 29.04 5.31 3.56
CA ASN A 109 28.28 4.14 3.13
C ASN A 109 27.03 3.94 4.00
N LEU A 110 26.04 3.21 3.46
CA LEU A 110 24.97 2.64 4.27
C LEU A 110 25.54 1.37 4.93
N GLN A 111 25.81 1.42 6.23
CA GLN A 111 26.31 0.24 6.98
C GLN A 111 25.16 -0.75 7.21
N LEU A 112 24.66 -1.33 6.11
CA LEU A 112 23.48 -2.20 6.06
C LEU A 112 23.64 -3.46 6.95
N ASP A 113 24.88 -3.87 7.26
CA ASP A 113 25.23 -5.04 8.07
C ASP A 113 25.20 -4.81 9.60
N GLN A 114 24.92 -3.60 10.09
CA GLN A 114 24.90 -3.36 11.54
C GLN A 114 23.61 -3.86 12.21
N LYS A 115 23.68 -4.07 13.53
CA LYS A 115 22.65 -4.69 14.40
C LYS A 115 21.28 -4.02 14.27
N GLY A 116 20.50 -4.44 13.29
CA GLY A 116 19.11 -4.03 13.13
C GLY A 116 18.20 -4.55 14.22
N LYS A 117 17.04 -3.90 14.38
CA LYS A 117 16.01 -4.39 15.29
C LYS A 117 15.23 -5.51 14.62
N PHE A 118 15.13 -6.64 15.30
CA PHE A 118 14.34 -7.78 14.84
C PHE A 118 12.90 -7.68 15.33
N SER A 119 11.97 -8.12 14.51
CA SER A 119 10.54 -8.21 14.85
C SER A 119 9.93 -9.38 14.10
N ASP A 120 9.06 -10.13 14.76
CA ASP A 120 8.26 -11.18 14.14
C ASP A 120 6.91 -10.57 13.72
N LEU A 121 6.58 -10.68 12.44
CA LEU A 121 5.33 -10.16 11.87
C LEU A 121 4.26 -11.26 11.72
N GLY A 122 4.59 -12.51 12.06
CA GLY A 122 3.70 -13.65 11.88
C GLY A 122 3.36 -13.89 10.41
N THR A 123 2.09 -14.13 10.12
CA THR A 123 1.63 -14.31 8.73
C THR A 123 1.14 -12.99 8.16
N LEU A 124 1.84 -12.48 7.14
CA LEU A 124 1.43 -11.30 6.39
C LEU A 124 0.32 -11.68 5.40
N LYS A 125 -0.82 -10.98 5.48
CA LYS A 125 -2.02 -11.22 4.66
C LYS A 125 -2.44 -9.93 3.95
N PRO A 126 -3.14 -9.99 2.80
CA PRO A 126 -3.54 -8.80 2.03
C PRO A 126 -4.25 -7.70 2.84
N HIS A 127 -5.10 -8.07 3.80
CA HIS A 127 -5.92 -7.13 4.57
C HIS A 127 -5.48 -6.96 6.03
N ASN A 128 -4.28 -7.44 6.39
CA ASN A 128 -3.76 -7.33 7.74
C ASN A 128 -2.31 -6.81 7.71
N PRO A 129 -2.13 -5.51 7.42
CA PRO A 129 -0.79 -4.93 7.38
C PRO A 129 -0.19 -4.84 8.79
N SER A 130 1.13 -4.93 8.85
CA SER A 130 1.88 -4.62 10.07
C SER A 130 2.37 -3.19 10.02
N ALA A 131 2.58 -2.54 11.16
CA ALA A 131 3.08 -1.18 11.20
C ALA A 131 4.12 -0.98 12.31
N PHE A 132 5.04 -0.06 12.08
CA PHE A 132 5.90 0.47 13.13
C PHE A 132 6.21 1.94 12.89
N ASP A 133 6.52 2.63 13.97
CA ASP A 133 6.83 4.05 13.94
C ASP A 133 8.34 4.29 13.84
N ILE A 134 8.73 5.34 13.09
CA ILE A 134 10.09 5.87 13.00
C ILE A 134 10.10 7.36 13.37
N PRO A 135 11.11 7.84 14.11
CA PRO A 135 11.21 9.27 14.42
C PRO A 135 11.61 10.05 13.15
N LEU A 136 11.02 11.23 12.96
CA LEU A 136 11.32 12.21 11.90
C LEU A 136 12.15 13.38 12.43
N GLU A 137 13.07 13.11 13.36
CA GLU A 137 13.92 14.15 13.97
C GLU A 137 14.85 14.81 12.94
N GLU A 138 15.20 14.07 11.89
CA GLU A 138 16.15 14.47 10.87
C GLU A 138 15.46 14.61 9.50
N LYS A 139 16.02 15.48 8.65
CA LYS A 139 15.46 15.78 7.32
C LYS A 139 15.63 14.64 6.30
N GLU A 140 16.54 13.72 6.61
CA GLU A 140 16.98 12.67 5.72
C GLU A 140 17.08 11.37 6.49
N ILE A 141 16.31 10.37 6.06
CA ILE A 141 16.28 9.06 6.69
C ILE A 141 16.36 8.02 5.60
N ALA A 142 17.21 7.02 5.77
CA ALA A 142 17.23 5.81 4.96
C ALA A 142 16.82 4.62 5.84
N LEU A 143 15.95 3.77 5.31
CA LEU A 143 15.55 2.51 5.91
C LEU A 143 16.09 1.37 5.06
N HIS A 144 16.62 0.36 5.72
CA HIS A 144 16.84 -0.95 5.13
C HIS A 144 16.05 -1.97 5.91
N LEU A 145 15.13 -2.62 5.19
CA LEU A 145 14.22 -3.63 5.71
C LEU A 145 14.59 -4.95 5.05
N GLU A 146 15.05 -5.90 5.86
CA GLU A 146 15.30 -7.27 5.43
C GLU A 146 14.16 -8.15 5.95
N PHE A 147 13.45 -8.75 5.02
CA PHE A 147 12.35 -9.66 5.27
C PHE A 147 12.78 -11.09 5.02
N ASP A 148 12.50 -11.99 5.94
CA ASP A 148 12.82 -13.41 5.84
C ASP A 148 11.55 -14.25 6.09
N SER A 149 11.29 -15.20 5.20
CA SER A 149 10.31 -16.27 5.42
C SER A 149 10.83 -17.58 4.83
N LYS A 150 11.21 -18.51 5.71
CA LYS A 150 11.66 -19.88 5.39
C LYS A 150 12.90 -19.91 4.48
N LYS A 151 12.70 -19.86 3.17
CA LYS A 151 13.75 -19.91 2.12
C LYS A 151 13.76 -18.65 1.25
N ASN A 152 12.80 -17.75 1.46
CA ASN A 152 12.66 -16.54 0.68
C ASN A 152 13.14 -15.37 1.52
N GLN A 153 13.87 -14.47 0.87
CA GLN A 153 14.38 -13.25 1.46
C GLN A 153 14.07 -12.10 0.53
N TRP A 154 13.67 -10.97 1.10
CA TRP A 154 13.45 -9.74 0.36
C TRP A 154 14.14 -8.59 1.08
N HIS A 155 14.67 -7.65 0.31
CA HIS A 155 15.19 -6.41 0.85
C HIS A 155 14.40 -5.25 0.29
N GLN A 156 14.05 -4.31 1.16
CA GLN A 156 13.52 -3.03 0.74
C GLN A 156 14.39 -1.91 1.29
N TYR A 157 14.82 -1.05 0.38
CA TYR A 157 15.58 0.16 0.66
C TYR A 157 14.66 1.34 0.45
N ILE A 158 14.54 2.21 1.45
CA ILE A 158 13.65 3.38 1.40
C ILE A 158 14.46 4.60 1.79
N TRP A 159 14.51 5.60 0.92
CA TRP A 159 15.00 6.93 1.21
C TRP A 159 13.81 7.86 1.46
N ILE A 160 13.90 8.63 2.53
CA ILE A 160 12.85 9.50 3.03
C ILE A 160 13.45 10.88 3.16
N LYS A 161 12.75 11.86 2.59
CA LYS A 161 13.06 13.29 2.69
C LYS A 161 11.85 14.01 3.25
N THR A 162 12.05 14.73 4.35
CA THR A 162 11.02 15.59 4.95
C THR A 162 11.18 17.02 4.45
N GLY A 163 10.13 17.53 3.82
CA GLY A 163 10.02 18.92 3.38
C GLY A 163 9.79 19.90 4.54
N THR A 164 9.88 21.20 4.26
CA THR A 164 9.70 22.26 5.28
C THR A 164 8.30 22.32 5.86
N ASN A 165 7.29 21.81 5.14
CA ASN A 165 5.89 21.80 5.56
C ASN A 165 5.46 20.50 6.25
N GLY A 166 6.39 19.56 6.47
CA GLY A 166 6.10 18.24 7.04
C GLY A 166 5.67 17.19 6.00
N ASP A 167 5.67 17.56 4.72
CA ASP A 167 5.46 16.64 3.61
C ASP A 167 6.64 15.65 3.53
N ILE A 168 6.33 14.41 3.16
CA ILE A 168 7.32 13.34 3.02
C ILE A 168 7.36 12.94 1.56
N ALA A 169 8.54 12.96 0.97
CA ALA A 169 8.81 12.33 -0.31
C ALA A 169 9.65 11.07 -0.07
N THR A 170 9.32 10.01 -0.80
CA THR A 170 10.00 8.73 -0.72
C THR A 170 10.52 8.24 -2.06
N PHE A 171 11.65 7.55 -2.00
CA PHE A 171 12.19 6.74 -3.07
C PHE A 171 12.46 5.36 -2.49
N TRP A 172 12.03 4.29 -3.14
CA TRP A 172 12.28 2.94 -2.66
C TRP A 172 12.54 1.93 -3.77
N VAL A 173 13.27 0.89 -3.39
CA VAL A 173 13.62 -0.25 -4.24
C VAL A 173 13.42 -1.53 -3.44
N ILE A 174 12.77 -2.53 -4.04
CA ILE A 174 12.58 -3.86 -3.48
C ILE A 174 13.39 -4.85 -4.32
N THR A 175 14.15 -5.71 -3.64
CA THR A 175 14.93 -6.79 -4.27
C THR A 175 14.59 -8.14 -3.66
N ASN A 176 14.83 -9.19 -4.43
CA ASN A 176 14.75 -10.57 -3.95
C ASN A 176 16.07 -11.01 -3.26
N GLU A 177 16.17 -12.30 -2.95
CA GLU A 177 17.32 -12.92 -2.28
C GLU A 177 18.63 -12.86 -3.08
N ASN A 178 18.54 -12.65 -4.39
CA ASN A 178 19.70 -12.52 -5.28
C ASN A 178 20.04 -11.05 -5.56
N SER A 179 19.52 -10.12 -4.76
CA SER A 179 19.66 -8.67 -4.95
C SER A 179 19.10 -8.17 -6.29
N ALA A 180 18.26 -8.95 -6.97
CA ALA A 180 17.63 -8.53 -8.22
C ALA A 180 16.40 -7.66 -7.91
N VAL A 181 16.29 -6.51 -8.56
CA VAL A 181 15.16 -5.57 -8.41
C VAL A 181 13.87 -6.23 -8.88
N ILE A 182 12.90 -6.31 -7.98
CA ILE A 182 11.55 -6.85 -8.24
C ILE A 182 10.46 -5.76 -8.21
N ASP A 183 10.74 -4.61 -7.59
CA ASP A 183 9.88 -3.43 -7.66
C ASP A 183 10.65 -2.17 -7.28
N LYS A 184 10.14 -1.00 -7.68
CA LYS A 184 10.70 0.30 -7.33
C LYS A 184 9.67 1.41 -7.54
N HIS A 185 9.88 2.52 -6.83
CA HIS A 185 9.06 3.72 -6.98
C HIS A 185 9.83 4.95 -6.55
N ILE A 186 9.48 6.09 -7.14
CA ILE A 186 9.95 7.40 -6.73
C ILE A 186 8.75 8.34 -6.71
N ASP A 187 8.56 9.03 -5.59
CA ASP A 187 7.56 10.09 -5.51
C ASP A 187 7.97 11.26 -6.43
N PRO A 188 7.03 11.88 -7.16
CA PRO A 188 7.36 12.97 -8.08
C PRO A 188 8.07 14.16 -7.42
N GLU A 189 7.83 14.38 -6.12
CA GLU A 189 8.47 15.45 -5.34
C GLU A 189 9.77 15.01 -4.65
N PHE A 190 10.24 13.78 -4.89
CA PHE A 190 11.50 13.34 -4.32
C PHE A 190 12.67 14.14 -4.94
N PRO A 191 13.56 14.73 -4.12
CA PRO A 191 14.59 15.60 -4.64
C PRO A 191 15.62 14.82 -5.46
N THR A 192 15.79 15.24 -6.71
CA THR A 192 16.85 14.82 -7.63
C THR A 192 17.78 15.99 -7.95
N ASP A 193 19.00 15.69 -8.43
CA ASP A 193 19.90 16.72 -8.94
C ASP A 193 19.52 17.17 -10.38
N GLU A 194 20.30 18.10 -10.95
CA GLU A 194 20.09 18.62 -12.32
C GLU A 194 20.13 17.54 -13.40
N GLU A 195 20.76 16.39 -13.10
CA GLU A 195 20.85 15.22 -13.99
C GLU A 195 19.77 14.18 -13.66
N GLU A 196 18.74 14.53 -12.85
CA GLU A 196 17.68 13.62 -12.39
C GLU A 196 18.20 12.44 -11.55
N LYS A 197 19.37 12.58 -10.91
CA LYS A 197 19.93 11.52 -10.06
C LYS A 197 19.45 11.63 -8.63
N VAL A 198 19.17 10.47 -8.05
CA VAL A 198 18.83 10.28 -6.64
C VAL A 198 20.12 10.07 -5.85
N LEU A 199 20.31 10.82 -4.78
CA LEU A 199 21.41 10.64 -3.83
C LEU A 199 21.10 9.48 -2.88
N LEU A 200 21.92 8.42 -2.89
CA LEU A 200 21.75 7.28 -2.00
C LEU A 200 22.50 7.45 -0.66
N TRP A 201 23.74 7.94 -0.74
CA TRP A 201 24.60 8.37 0.37
C TRP A 201 25.71 9.25 -0.18
N LYS A 202 26.67 9.66 0.64
CA LYS A 202 27.72 10.59 0.22
C LYS A 202 28.48 10.05 -1.00
N GLY A 203 28.40 10.80 -2.10
CA GLY A 203 29.10 10.49 -3.35
C GLY A 203 28.40 9.48 -4.26
N GLU A 204 27.43 8.70 -3.76
CA GLU A 204 26.71 7.71 -4.54
C GLU A 204 25.37 8.26 -5.04
N ARG A 205 25.21 8.27 -6.36
CA ARG A 205 24.01 8.74 -7.04
C ARG A 205 23.60 7.80 -8.15
N ILE A 206 22.30 7.64 -8.34
CA ILE A 206 21.75 6.78 -9.40
C ILE A 206 20.66 7.50 -10.17
N HIS A 207 20.51 7.21 -11.46
CA HIS A 207 19.30 7.58 -12.18
C HIS A 207 18.20 6.57 -11.87
N TYR A 208 17.00 7.06 -11.55
CA TYR A 208 15.85 6.18 -11.35
C TYR A 208 15.56 5.34 -12.60
N SER A 209 15.77 5.90 -13.80
CA SER A 209 15.58 5.23 -15.10
C SER A 209 16.53 4.05 -15.33
N ASP A 210 17.72 4.07 -14.72
CA ASP A 210 18.73 3.01 -14.87
C ASP A 210 18.42 1.76 -14.04
N LEU A 211 17.59 1.90 -13.00
CA LEU A 211 17.12 0.76 -12.20
C LEU A 211 16.11 -0.07 -13.00
N LYS A 212 16.58 -1.10 -13.70
CA LYS A 212 15.70 -1.97 -14.49
C LYS A 212 15.19 -3.13 -13.64
N MET A 213 14.05 -3.68 -14.04
CA MET A 213 13.61 -4.95 -13.48
C MET A 213 14.69 -6.01 -13.67
N ASN A 214 14.95 -6.80 -12.62
CA ASN A 214 16.00 -7.82 -12.56
C ASN A 214 17.46 -7.31 -12.62
N SER A 215 17.71 -5.99 -12.55
CA SER A 215 19.07 -5.49 -12.32
C SER A 215 19.49 -5.72 -10.86
N ILE A 216 20.79 -5.79 -10.60
CA ILE A 216 21.32 -5.95 -9.23
C ILE A 216 21.29 -4.62 -8.47
N PHE A 217 20.84 -4.67 -7.21
CA PHE A 217 20.82 -3.54 -6.30
C PHE A 217 21.04 -3.96 -4.83
N PRO A 218 21.82 -3.21 -4.03
CA PRO A 218 22.67 -2.07 -4.41
C PRO A 218 23.84 -2.51 -5.31
N PRO A 219 24.39 -1.62 -6.15
CA PRO A 219 25.36 -1.99 -7.18
C PRO A 219 26.74 -2.48 -6.68
N ASN A 220 27.01 -2.42 -5.37
CA ASN A 220 28.34 -2.65 -4.76
C ASN A 220 28.36 -3.67 -3.61
N ASN A 221 27.55 -4.73 -3.66
CA ASN A 221 27.74 -5.90 -2.79
C ASN A 221 28.61 -6.96 -3.47
#